data_AF-A0A8T5HW34-F1
#
_entry.id   AF-A0A8T5HW34-F1
#
_cell.length_a   1.000
_cell.length_b   1.000
_cell.length_c   1.000
_cell.angle_alpha   90.00
_cell.angle_beta   90.00
_cell.angle_gamma   90.00
#
_symmetry.space_group_name_H-M   'P 1'
#
loop_
_entity.id
_entity.type
_entity.pdbx_description
1 polymer ?
#
loop_
_entity_poly.entity_id
_entity_poly.type
_entity_poly.pdbx_seq_one_letter_code
_entity_poly.pdbx_strand_id
1 'polypeptide(L)'
;MKKSILISVVFLLVLSTFIIAESFDVGIDCETDLECQDVFEEYYCDLEIGSCAYDIPEEEFADIEEEPLDTTTETTTEPETTSSSLSLELLTAVSNLEVRINSLELGDNNLQQQLNNINSNLQSISSKLNEIDSVKSEVNSVAVGLAGLQNDLNKTSTELGTLEKSNSRNKFFIVLFFLIIIGVTILGIMYYLKRKEKQLDPKTHKFISKHIKEGKKFPEIKGILKAAGWVEEEIKWAYKETIKKNYKEYVQKNKTTPTTKTKTTTKKEASKTATKNQTPVYDKNKMIAIVVIGVLLLGGIVFLLSGTTGQAVKIQKLVGGEVGGESGKVTYDVKCTPPHTLNPSQDGCCLDTDSNKICDYIEEQKKVVGKVESGAACDDNLQCPQGDLCINSQCQQLSNIYGQQVCESKCTYYGVKVKAIYSEGTEEKVQKECKTDNHCNDYISETSDQCSETYQGTFCVHKPVVEVYDLKPKQGSYGAAGAIEWRILDSPAYCEGENAIVPIKIIRKKGKEILSEELITLNQGETSEAITHPLYDGFTFKLKIDKISKPVGC
;
A
#
# COMPACT_ATOMS: atom_id res chain seq x y z
N MET A 1 4.75 56.28 7.36
CA MET A 1 5.40 55.58 6.23
C MET A 1 6.38 54.46 6.66
N LYS A 2 6.15 53.72 7.77
CA LYS A 2 7.11 52.67 8.25
C LYS A 2 6.51 51.28 8.55
N LYS A 3 5.18 51.08 8.51
CA LYS A 3 4.55 49.75 8.70
C LYS A 3 4.26 49.01 7.40
N SER A 4 3.90 49.74 6.33
CA SER A 4 3.61 49.12 5.02
C SER A 4 4.84 48.48 4.37
N ILE A 5 6.02 49.08 4.56
CA ILE A 5 7.28 48.55 4.02
C ILE A 5 7.68 47.26 4.75
N LEU A 6 7.49 47.20 6.07
CA LEU A 6 7.77 45.99 6.85
C LEU A 6 6.87 44.81 6.43
N ILE A 7 5.59 45.08 6.18
CA ILE A 7 4.63 44.06 5.73
C ILE A 7 5.00 43.58 4.32
N SER A 8 5.37 44.48 3.40
CA SER A 8 5.83 44.09 2.06
C SER A 8 7.11 43.26 2.09
N VAL A 9 8.07 43.58 2.96
CA VAL A 9 9.33 42.82 3.09
C VAL A 9 9.08 41.43 3.67
N VAL A 10 8.18 41.30 4.65
CA VAL A 10 7.78 40.00 5.20
C VAL A 10 7.02 39.18 4.14
N PHE A 11 6.15 39.81 3.35
CA PHE A 11 5.40 39.14 2.29
C PHE A 11 6.32 38.67 1.15
N LEU A 12 7.32 39.48 0.76
CA LEU A 12 8.34 39.10 -0.22
C LEU A 12 9.26 37.97 0.26
N LEU A 13 9.62 37.96 1.55
CA LEU A 13 10.39 36.86 2.16
C LEU A 13 9.59 35.55 2.17
N VAL A 14 8.29 35.60 2.47
CA VAL A 14 7.41 34.43 2.45
C VAL A 14 7.19 33.91 1.01
N LEU A 15 7.01 34.80 0.03
CA LEU A 15 6.90 34.40 -1.37
C LEU A 15 8.20 33.79 -1.92
N SER A 16 9.38 34.24 -1.45
CA SER A 16 10.66 33.67 -1.87
C SER A 16 10.89 32.23 -1.38
N THR A 17 10.18 31.79 -0.33
CA THR A 17 10.25 30.41 0.17
C THR A 17 9.32 29.43 -0.55
N PHE A 18 8.43 29.90 -1.44
CA PHE A 18 7.49 29.04 -2.17
C PHE A 18 7.99 28.53 -3.53
N ILE A 19 9.19 28.92 -3.99
CA ILE A 19 9.72 28.54 -5.33
C ILE A 19 10.58 27.26 -5.30
N ILE A 20 10.89 26.68 -4.13
CA ILE A 20 11.70 25.46 -4.05
C ILE A 20 10.93 24.40 -3.25
N ALA A 21 10.08 23.66 -3.95
CA ALA A 21 9.55 22.39 -3.48
C ALA A 21 9.63 21.40 -4.65
N GLU A 22 10.86 21.06 -5.02
CA GLU A 22 11.12 19.83 -5.77
C GLU A 22 10.76 18.64 -4.87
N SER A 23 10.16 17.64 -5.50
CA SER A 23 9.80 16.34 -4.93
C SER A 23 10.99 15.73 -4.21
N PHE A 24 10.85 15.53 -2.90
CA PHE A 24 11.75 14.67 -2.13
C PHE A 24 11.49 13.22 -2.53
N ASP A 25 12.24 12.75 -3.52
CA ASP A 25 12.50 11.33 -3.69
C ASP A 25 13.50 10.92 -2.60
N VAL A 26 13.22 9.85 -1.87
CA VAL A 26 14.04 9.43 -0.71
C VAL A 26 15.12 8.47 -1.21
N GLY A 27 15.91 8.93 -2.19
CA GLY A 27 17.21 8.34 -2.49
C GLY A 27 18.19 8.77 -1.41
N ILE A 28 19.01 7.84 -0.92
CA ILE A 28 20.15 8.21 -0.07
C ILE A 28 21.22 8.70 -1.03
N ASP A 29 21.48 10.02 -1.02
CA ASP A 29 22.55 10.61 -1.82
C ASP A 29 23.89 9.95 -1.46
N CYS A 30 24.68 9.64 -2.48
CA CYS A 30 26.00 9.03 -2.34
C CYS A 30 26.98 9.62 -3.36
N GLU A 31 28.24 9.71 -2.96
CA GLU A 31 29.36 10.04 -3.87
C GLU A 31 30.26 8.82 -4.13
N THR A 32 30.14 7.79 -3.28
CA THR A 32 30.93 6.55 -3.40
C THR A 32 30.12 5.34 -2.93
N ASP A 33 30.42 4.16 -3.47
CA ASP A 33 29.77 2.90 -3.09
C ASP A 33 29.84 2.62 -1.58
N LEU A 34 30.91 3.10 -0.94
CA LEU A 34 31.13 2.92 0.49
C LEU A 34 30.04 3.57 1.36
N GLU A 35 29.43 4.66 0.86
CA GLU A 35 28.34 5.35 1.57
C GLU A 35 27.02 4.58 1.49
N CYS A 36 26.84 3.77 0.44
CA CYS A 36 25.66 2.91 0.25
C CYS A 36 25.77 1.59 1.01
N GLN A 37 26.99 1.04 1.06
CA GLN A 37 27.27 -0.23 1.73
C GLN A 37 27.04 -0.20 3.25
N ASP A 38 27.18 0.99 3.87
CA ASP A 38 26.92 1.19 5.30
C ASP A 38 25.42 1.09 5.68
N VAL A 39 24.52 1.18 4.69
CA VAL A 39 23.07 1.09 4.89
C VAL A 39 22.56 -0.33 4.60
N PHE A 40 23.04 -0.95 3.52
CA PHE A 40 22.71 -2.32 3.10
C PHE A 40 23.89 -2.93 2.32
N GLU A 41 24.28 -4.18 2.59
CA GLU A 41 25.51 -4.81 2.07
C GLU A 41 25.56 -4.98 0.53
N GLU A 42 24.40 -4.87 -0.14
CA GLU A 42 24.21 -5.15 -1.57
C GLU A 42 23.83 -3.90 -2.39
N TYR A 43 24.03 -2.70 -1.84
CA TYR A 43 23.79 -1.44 -2.54
C TYR A 43 25.10 -0.79 -2.98
N TYR A 44 25.14 -0.29 -4.22
CA TYR A 44 26.24 0.51 -4.76
C TYR A 44 25.76 1.93 -5.05
N CYS A 45 26.70 2.86 -5.22
CA CYS A 45 26.36 4.23 -5.57
C CYS A 45 26.23 4.33 -7.08
N ASP A 46 25.01 4.56 -7.56
CA ASP A 46 24.82 4.92 -8.96
C ASP A 46 25.34 6.34 -9.16
N LEU A 47 26.57 6.45 -9.68
CA LEU A 47 27.24 7.74 -9.91
C LEU A 47 26.53 8.62 -10.95
N GLU A 48 25.61 8.06 -11.74
CA GLU A 48 24.84 8.81 -12.73
C GLU A 48 23.64 9.52 -12.08
N ILE A 49 23.05 8.89 -11.05
CA ILE A 49 21.89 9.41 -10.31
C ILE A 49 22.31 10.08 -8.99
N GLY A 50 23.52 9.78 -8.50
CA GLY A 50 24.05 10.23 -7.21
C GLY A 50 23.33 9.60 -6.02
N SER A 51 22.77 8.40 -6.18
CA SER A 51 21.99 7.73 -5.14
C SER A 51 22.23 6.22 -5.08
N CYS A 52 22.00 5.62 -3.93
CA CYS A 52 22.25 4.19 -3.72
C CYS A 52 21.25 3.30 -4.48
N ALA A 53 21.76 2.45 -5.37
CA ALA A 53 20.99 1.48 -6.15
C ALA A 53 21.32 0.04 -5.69
N TYR A 54 20.39 -0.89 -5.92
CA TYR A 54 20.55 -2.31 -5.59
C TYR A 54 20.93 -3.10 -6.83
N ASP A 55 21.98 -3.92 -6.73
CA ASP A 55 22.39 -4.81 -7.82
C ASP A 55 21.58 -6.11 -7.73
N ILE A 56 20.66 -6.34 -8.67
CA ILE A 56 19.94 -7.61 -8.76
C ILE A 56 20.90 -8.57 -9.45
N PRO A 57 21.37 -9.65 -8.78
CA PRO A 57 22.26 -10.60 -9.43
C PRO A 57 21.56 -11.19 -10.65
N GLU A 58 22.14 -10.97 -11.84
CA GLU A 58 21.75 -11.70 -13.06
C GLU A 58 21.99 -13.19 -12.79
N GLU A 59 20.92 -13.97 -12.71
CA GLU A 59 21.04 -15.43 -12.62
C GLU A 59 21.70 -15.94 -13.91
N GLU A 60 22.94 -16.39 -13.75
CA GLU A 60 23.72 -17.11 -14.75
C GLU A 60 23.00 -18.44 -15.04
N PHE A 61 22.23 -18.49 -16.12
CA PHE A 61 21.61 -19.72 -16.63
C PHE A 61 22.72 -20.72 -16.96
N ALA A 62 22.94 -21.70 -16.09
CA ALA A 62 23.83 -22.82 -16.35
C ALA A 62 23.24 -23.69 -17.46
N ASP A 63 23.94 -23.77 -18.59
CA ASP A 63 23.67 -24.71 -19.67
C ASP A 63 23.68 -26.15 -19.12
N ILE A 64 22.54 -26.84 -19.27
CA ILE A 64 22.41 -28.26 -18.92
C ILE A 64 23.08 -29.09 -20.02
N GLU A 65 24.31 -29.54 -19.76
CA GLU A 65 24.98 -30.60 -20.54
C GLU A 65 24.27 -31.94 -20.26
N GLU A 66 23.49 -32.44 -21.22
CA GLU A 66 22.94 -33.79 -21.17
C GLU A 66 24.03 -34.83 -21.51
N GLU A 67 24.42 -35.63 -20.50
CA GLU A 67 25.24 -36.84 -20.70
C GLU A 67 24.45 -37.92 -21.47
N PRO A 68 25.04 -38.55 -22.51
CA PRO A 68 24.39 -39.66 -23.19
C PRO A 68 24.58 -40.98 -22.42
N LEU A 69 23.45 -41.66 -22.24
CA LEU A 69 23.34 -42.99 -21.63
C LEU A 69 23.99 -44.07 -22.52
N ASP A 70 25.01 -44.73 -21.97
CA ASP A 70 25.67 -45.92 -22.49
C ASP A 70 24.67 -47.06 -22.73
N THR A 71 24.65 -47.65 -23.93
CA THR A 71 24.04 -48.96 -24.16
C THR A 71 24.89 -49.80 -25.11
N THR A 72 25.15 -51.00 -24.63
CA THR A 72 26.14 -51.99 -25.02
C THR A 72 25.99 -52.57 -26.41
N THR A 73 27.15 -52.67 -27.06
CA THR A 73 27.64 -53.50 -28.16
C THR A 73 26.96 -54.87 -28.36
N GLU A 74 26.45 -55.12 -29.58
CA GLU A 74 26.60 -56.40 -30.28
C GLU A 74 26.93 -56.17 -31.77
N THR A 75 28.04 -56.77 -32.18
CA THR A 75 28.70 -56.75 -33.49
C THR A 75 27.93 -57.53 -34.54
N THR A 76 27.68 -56.99 -35.74
CA THR A 76 27.64 -57.74 -37.01
C THR A 76 27.69 -56.79 -38.23
N THR A 77 28.82 -56.88 -38.95
CA THR A 77 29.08 -56.72 -40.40
C THR A 77 28.46 -55.56 -41.21
N GLU A 78 29.39 -54.74 -41.72
CA GLU A 78 29.32 -53.82 -42.86
C GLU A 78 28.48 -54.34 -44.06
N PRO A 79 27.71 -53.47 -44.73
CA PRO A 79 28.28 -52.88 -45.95
C PRO A 79 27.96 -51.39 -46.16
N GLU A 80 28.92 -50.72 -46.80
CA GLU A 80 28.86 -49.45 -47.54
C GLU A 80 27.47 -48.79 -47.70
N THR A 81 27.24 -47.64 -47.05
CA THR A 81 26.22 -46.67 -47.45
C THR A 81 26.62 -45.25 -47.05
N THR A 82 27.64 -44.71 -47.72
CA THR A 82 28.17 -43.34 -47.56
C THR A 82 27.24 -42.23 -48.08
N SER A 83 25.95 -42.51 -48.27
CA SER A 83 24.96 -41.55 -48.82
C SER A 83 23.82 -41.21 -47.85
N SER A 84 23.74 -41.88 -46.68
CA SER A 84 22.64 -41.70 -45.72
C SER A 84 22.97 -40.82 -44.50
N SER A 85 24.25 -40.53 -44.22
CA SER A 85 24.61 -39.65 -43.10
C SER A 85 24.40 -38.17 -43.44
N LEU A 86 24.63 -37.80 -44.70
CA LEU A 86 24.50 -36.41 -45.18
C LEU A 86 23.03 -35.95 -45.17
N SER A 87 22.08 -36.85 -45.42
CA SER A 87 20.65 -36.55 -45.36
C SER A 87 20.17 -36.34 -43.92
N LEU A 88 20.75 -37.05 -42.95
CA LEU A 88 20.40 -36.92 -41.54
C LEU A 88 20.97 -35.63 -40.94
N GLU A 89 22.24 -35.29 -41.23
CA GLU A 89 22.82 -33.99 -40.84
C GLU A 89 22.03 -32.82 -41.44
N LEU A 90 21.61 -32.94 -42.71
CA LEU A 90 20.80 -31.91 -43.36
C LEU A 90 19.41 -31.78 -42.70
N LEU A 91 18.78 -32.89 -42.31
CA LEU A 91 17.49 -32.86 -41.60
C LEU A 91 17.61 -32.20 -40.23
N THR A 92 18.68 -32.48 -39.49
CA THR A 92 18.96 -31.84 -38.19
C THR A 92 19.23 -30.35 -38.37
N ALA A 93 19.99 -29.96 -39.41
CA ALA A 93 20.25 -28.56 -39.71
C ALA A 93 18.95 -27.80 -40.09
N VAL A 94 18.07 -28.41 -40.87
CA VAL A 94 16.76 -27.84 -41.23
C VAL A 94 15.86 -27.69 -40.00
N SER A 95 15.81 -28.70 -39.13
CA SER A 95 15.05 -28.63 -37.87
C SER A 95 15.55 -27.50 -36.96
N ASN A 96 16.87 -27.34 -36.81
CA ASN A 96 17.45 -26.24 -36.03
C ASN A 96 17.18 -24.87 -36.66
N LEU A 97 17.16 -24.77 -37.99
CA LEU A 97 16.77 -23.55 -38.69
C LEU A 97 15.30 -23.20 -38.43
N GLU A 98 14.40 -24.18 -38.43
CA GLU A 98 12.97 -23.98 -38.14
C GLU A 98 12.76 -23.45 -36.72
N VAL A 99 13.47 -23.99 -35.72
CA VAL A 99 13.42 -23.50 -34.33
C VAL A 99 13.90 -22.05 -34.24
N ARG A 100 14.98 -21.69 -34.95
CA ARG A 100 15.49 -20.30 -34.97
C ARG A 100 14.53 -19.34 -35.67
N ILE A 101 13.85 -19.78 -36.73
CA ILE A 101 12.82 -18.99 -37.41
C ILE A 101 11.65 -18.71 -36.46
N ASN A 102 11.15 -19.74 -35.77
CA ASN A 102 10.06 -19.59 -34.80
C ASN A 102 10.44 -18.66 -33.63
N SER A 103 11.68 -18.75 -33.15
CA SER A 103 12.21 -17.84 -32.12
C SER A 103 12.31 -16.39 -32.60
N LEU A 104 12.76 -16.17 -33.84
CA LEU A 104 12.81 -14.84 -34.45
C LEU A 104 11.42 -14.25 -34.66
N GLU A 105 10.44 -15.07 -35.04
CA GLU A 105 9.04 -14.65 -35.21
C GLU A 105 8.41 -14.27 -33.86
N LEU A 106 8.71 -15.00 -32.78
CA LEU A 106 8.35 -14.61 -31.41
C LEU A 106 9.02 -13.28 -31.00
N GLY A 107 10.28 -13.08 -31.38
CA GLY A 107 11.00 -11.82 -31.17
C GLY A 107 10.36 -10.63 -31.88
N ASP A 108 9.94 -10.81 -33.14
CA ASP A 108 9.26 -9.77 -33.92
C ASP A 108 7.90 -9.39 -33.31
N ASN A 109 7.14 -10.38 -32.83
CA ASN A 109 5.88 -10.14 -32.12
C ASN A 109 6.08 -9.33 -30.82
N ASN A 110 7.13 -9.62 -30.06
CA ASN A 110 7.47 -8.84 -28.86
C ASN A 110 7.88 -7.40 -29.21
N LEU A 111 8.69 -7.22 -30.26
CA LEU A 111 9.07 -5.90 -30.76
C LEU A 111 7.85 -5.09 -31.25
N GLN A 112 6.89 -5.73 -31.93
CA GLN A 112 5.63 -5.08 -32.31
C GLN A 112 4.81 -4.67 -31.08
N GLN A 113 4.77 -5.50 -30.04
CA GLN A 113 4.09 -5.17 -28.79
C GLN A 113 4.76 -3.97 -28.09
N GLN A 114 6.09 -3.93 -28.04
CA GLN A 114 6.84 -2.78 -27.51
C GLN A 114 6.59 -1.51 -28.34
N LEU A 115 6.55 -1.60 -29.66
CA LEU A 115 6.24 -0.47 -30.55
C LEU A 115 4.83 0.09 -30.30
N ASN A 116 3.85 -0.80 -30.08
CA ASN A 116 2.48 -0.41 -29.74
C ASN A 116 2.41 0.30 -28.38
N ASN A 117 3.18 -0.14 -27.39
CA ASN A 117 3.28 0.52 -26.09
C ASN A 117 3.92 1.92 -26.20
N ILE A 118 4.97 2.06 -27.02
CA ILE A 118 5.60 3.37 -27.28
C ILE A 118 4.61 4.33 -27.97
N ASN A 119 3.84 3.84 -28.93
CA ASN A 119 2.84 4.64 -29.63
C ASN A 119 1.72 5.11 -28.68
N SER A 120 1.28 4.25 -27.75
CA SER A 120 0.33 4.60 -26.69
C SER A 120 0.89 5.71 -25.77
N ASN A 121 2.16 5.59 -25.36
CA ASN A 121 2.83 6.60 -24.54
C ASN A 121 2.94 7.95 -25.26
N LEU A 122 3.23 7.94 -26.58
CA LEU A 122 3.26 9.16 -27.39
C LEU A 122 1.90 9.85 -27.48
N GLN A 123 0.82 9.09 -27.59
CA GLN A 123 -0.54 9.65 -27.59
C GLN A 123 -0.89 10.28 -26.23
N SER A 124 -0.51 9.63 -25.13
CA SER A 124 -0.67 10.17 -23.77
C SER A 124 0.13 11.46 -23.54
N ILE A 125 1.35 11.55 -24.06
CA ILE A 125 2.13 12.78 -24.01
C ILE A 125 1.46 13.88 -24.84
N SER A 126 0.96 13.55 -26.03
CA SER A 126 0.26 14.51 -26.88
C SER A 126 -1.04 15.03 -26.24
N SER A 127 -1.79 14.20 -25.50
CA SER A 127 -3.00 14.66 -24.80
C SER A 127 -2.65 15.61 -23.66
N LYS A 128 -1.59 15.31 -22.89
CA LYS A 128 -1.10 16.20 -21.82
C LYS A 128 -0.60 17.54 -22.35
N LEU A 129 0.00 17.59 -23.55
CA LEU A 129 0.40 18.86 -24.17
C LEU A 129 -0.81 19.72 -24.55
N ASN A 130 -1.91 19.11 -25.00
CA ASN A 130 -3.14 19.84 -25.32
C ASN A 130 -3.83 20.39 -24.05
N GLU A 131 -3.76 19.67 -22.92
CA GLU A 131 -4.24 20.17 -21.63
C GLU A 131 -3.49 21.42 -21.18
N ILE A 132 -2.16 21.46 -21.40
CA ILE A 132 -1.34 22.64 -21.06
C ILE A 132 -1.74 23.87 -21.89
N ASP A 133 -2.05 23.70 -23.16
CA ASP A 133 -2.54 24.80 -24.01
C ASP A 133 -3.96 25.28 -23.61
N SER A 134 -4.81 24.37 -23.13
CA SER A 134 -6.12 24.72 -22.55
C SER A 134 -5.97 25.57 -21.28
N VAL A 135 -5.08 25.18 -20.37
CA VAL A 135 -4.79 25.94 -19.14
C VAL A 135 -4.26 27.35 -19.48
N LYS A 136 -3.46 27.50 -20.54
CA LYS A 136 -2.98 28.80 -21.01
C LYS A 136 -4.12 29.70 -21.53
N SER A 137 -5.14 29.11 -22.16
CA SER A 137 -6.36 29.79 -22.57
C SER A 137 -7.21 30.24 -21.36
N GLU A 138 -7.35 29.38 -20.34
CA GLU A 138 -8.06 29.72 -19.11
C GLU A 138 -7.37 30.81 -18.29
N VAL A 139 -6.03 30.85 -18.26
CA VAL A 139 -5.29 31.94 -17.61
C VAL A 139 -5.57 33.29 -18.29
N ASN A 140 -5.74 33.31 -19.62
CA ASN A 140 -6.14 34.52 -20.34
C ASN A 140 -7.61 34.91 -20.08
N SER A 141 -8.52 33.96 -19.86
CA SER A 141 -9.92 34.26 -19.52
C SER A 141 -10.08 34.77 -18.07
N VAL A 142 -9.27 34.25 -17.14
CA VAL A 142 -9.22 34.71 -15.74
C VAL A 142 -8.72 36.16 -15.65
N ALA A 143 -7.78 36.57 -16.52
CA ALA A 143 -7.33 37.96 -16.60
C ALA A 143 -8.44 38.93 -17.06
N VAL A 144 -9.36 38.48 -17.93
CA VAL A 144 -10.53 39.27 -18.37
C VAL A 144 -11.62 39.27 -17.30
N GLY A 145 -11.81 38.16 -16.57
CA GLY A 145 -12.72 38.08 -15.43
C GLY A 145 -12.32 38.98 -14.26
N LEU A 146 -11.02 39.17 -14.02
CA LEU A 146 -10.52 40.06 -12.97
C LEU A 146 -10.83 41.54 -13.25
N ALA A 147 -10.90 41.94 -14.52
CA ALA A 147 -11.31 43.28 -14.93
C ALA A 147 -12.82 43.53 -14.71
N GLY A 148 -13.65 42.49 -14.85
CA GLY A 148 -15.08 42.55 -14.51
C GLY A 148 -15.32 42.71 -12.99
N LEU A 149 -14.55 41.99 -12.18
CA LEU A 149 -14.61 42.07 -10.71
C LEU A 149 -14.22 43.45 -10.16
N GLN A 150 -13.32 44.17 -10.84
CA GLN A 150 -12.94 45.53 -10.45
C GLN A 150 -14.08 46.54 -10.69
N ASN A 151 -14.96 46.27 -11.65
CA ASN A 151 -16.14 47.09 -11.93
C ASN A 151 -17.28 46.84 -10.91
N ASP A 152 -17.47 45.58 -10.50
CA ASP A 152 -18.47 45.21 -9.48
C ASP A 152 -18.07 45.61 -8.06
N LEU A 153 -16.76 45.67 -7.75
CA LEU A 153 -16.25 46.20 -6.48
C LEU A 153 -16.57 47.70 -6.29
N ASN A 154 -16.50 48.51 -7.36
CA ASN A 154 -16.85 49.93 -7.30
C ASN A 154 -18.37 50.13 -7.10
N LYS A 155 -19.18 49.24 -7.67
CA LYS A 155 -20.64 49.25 -7.49
C LYS A 155 -21.06 48.86 -6.07
N THR A 156 -20.39 47.86 -5.51
CA THR A 156 -20.67 47.33 -4.15
C THR A 156 -20.18 48.28 -3.04
N SER A 157 -19.07 49.00 -3.25
CA SER A 157 -18.58 50.05 -2.32
C SER A 157 -19.59 51.18 -2.11
N THR A 158 -20.39 51.48 -3.14
CA THR A 158 -21.38 52.59 -3.10
C THR A 158 -22.64 52.22 -2.31
N GLU A 159 -23.00 50.93 -2.24
CA GLU A 159 -24.20 50.46 -1.51
C GLU A 159 -23.94 50.14 -0.03
N LEU A 160 -22.69 49.87 0.37
CA LEU A 160 -22.33 49.59 1.78
C LEU A 160 -22.32 50.83 2.70
N GLY A 161 -22.25 52.05 2.15
CA GLY A 161 -22.24 53.28 2.94
C GLY A 161 -23.54 53.56 3.73
N THR A 162 -24.63 52.87 3.40
CA THR A 162 -25.96 53.11 3.98
C THR A 162 -26.39 52.12 5.07
N LEU A 163 -25.63 51.05 5.34
CA LEU A 163 -26.01 49.98 6.29
C LEU A 163 -25.21 49.95 7.62
N GLU A 164 -24.29 50.88 7.83
CA GLU A 164 -23.31 50.85 8.93
C GLU A 164 -23.83 51.41 10.28
N LYS A 165 -25.03 51.02 10.72
CA LYS A 165 -25.48 51.37 12.10
C LYS A 165 -26.07 50.24 12.94
N SER A 166 -26.17 49.01 12.42
CA SER A 166 -26.77 47.88 13.16
C SER A 166 -25.85 46.67 13.42
N ASN A 167 -24.56 46.72 13.08
CA ASN A 167 -23.68 45.52 13.10
C ASN A 167 -22.54 45.53 14.16
N SER A 168 -22.56 46.43 15.15
CA SER A 168 -21.46 46.48 16.15
C SER A 168 -21.54 45.39 17.23
N ARG A 169 -22.72 44.80 17.47
CA ARG A 169 -22.88 43.75 18.50
C ARG A 169 -22.29 42.40 18.07
N ASN A 170 -22.28 42.07 16.79
CA ASN A 170 -21.81 40.76 16.33
C ASN A 170 -20.27 40.65 16.36
N LYS A 171 -19.55 41.76 16.15
CA LYS A 171 -18.07 41.80 16.22
C LYS A 171 -17.53 41.49 17.63
N PHE A 172 -18.26 41.87 18.69
CA PHE A 172 -17.84 41.62 20.07
C PHE A 172 -17.88 40.13 20.43
N PHE A 173 -18.93 39.41 20.03
CA PHE A 173 -19.06 37.98 20.31
C PHE A 173 -18.03 37.14 19.56
N ILE A 174 -17.69 37.54 18.32
CA ILE A 174 -16.65 36.88 17.53
C ILE A 174 -15.28 37.03 18.22
N VAL A 175 -14.93 38.22 18.69
CA VAL A 175 -13.65 38.45 19.41
C VAL A 175 -13.60 37.70 20.74
N LEU A 176 -14.72 37.66 21.48
CA LEU A 176 -14.81 36.90 22.74
C LEU A 176 -14.62 35.39 22.52
N PHE A 177 -15.18 34.85 21.44
CA PHE A 177 -15.05 33.44 21.09
C PHE A 177 -13.59 33.04 20.78
N PHE A 178 -12.86 33.87 20.02
CA PHE A 178 -11.44 33.63 19.75
C PHE A 178 -10.58 33.67 21.02
N LEU A 179 -10.86 34.60 21.95
CA LEU A 179 -10.15 34.65 23.23
C LEU A 179 -10.38 33.41 24.09
N ILE A 180 -11.59 32.82 24.06
CA ILE A 180 -11.89 31.57 24.76
C ILE A 180 -11.12 30.39 24.14
N ILE A 181 -11.07 30.29 22.81
CA ILE A 181 -10.31 29.23 22.11
C ILE A 181 -8.81 29.32 22.46
N ILE A 182 -8.24 30.53 22.45
CA ILE A 182 -6.84 30.74 22.82
C ILE A 182 -6.61 30.34 24.29
N GLY A 183 -7.53 30.67 25.20
CA GLY A 183 -7.46 30.24 26.60
C GLY A 183 -7.46 28.72 26.76
N VAL A 184 -8.36 28.02 26.05
CA VAL A 184 -8.49 26.55 26.11
C VAL A 184 -7.25 25.86 25.52
N THR A 185 -6.70 26.36 24.42
CA THR A 185 -5.49 25.78 23.81
C THR A 185 -4.27 25.96 24.70
N ILE A 186 -4.08 27.14 25.31
CA ILE A 186 -2.99 27.38 26.27
C ILE A 186 -3.11 26.46 27.50
N LEU A 187 -4.32 26.29 28.04
CA LEU A 187 -4.58 25.37 29.15
C LEU A 187 -4.34 23.90 28.77
N GLY A 188 -4.73 23.49 27.56
CA GLY A 188 -4.47 22.15 27.03
C GLY A 188 -2.98 21.87 26.85
N ILE A 189 -2.22 22.84 26.33
CA ILE A 189 -0.76 22.75 26.19
C ILE A 189 -0.09 22.69 27.57
N MET A 190 -0.51 23.53 28.52
CA MET A 190 0.01 23.44 29.90
C MET A 190 -0.31 22.10 30.55
N TYR A 191 -1.52 21.56 30.37
CA TYR A 191 -1.88 20.24 30.88
C TYR A 191 -1.04 19.13 30.25
N TYR A 192 -0.80 19.20 28.94
CA TYR A 192 0.02 18.24 28.21
C TYR A 192 1.49 18.29 28.64
N LEU A 193 2.07 19.49 28.75
CA LEU A 193 3.46 19.68 29.20
C LEU A 193 3.66 19.31 30.68
N LYS A 194 2.61 19.38 31.50
CA LYS A 194 2.65 18.98 32.92
C LYS A 194 2.43 17.48 33.12
N ARG A 195 2.09 16.72 32.06
CA ARG A 195 1.91 15.28 32.12
C ARG A 195 3.28 14.61 32.22
N LYS A 196 3.71 14.32 33.46
CA LYS A 196 4.93 13.53 33.71
C LYS A 196 4.84 12.22 32.92
N GLU A 197 5.82 11.98 32.05
CA GLU A 197 5.95 10.72 31.33
C GLU A 197 5.95 9.58 32.36
N LYS A 198 5.00 8.64 32.24
CA LYS A 198 5.03 7.42 33.03
C LYS A 198 6.29 6.65 32.65
N GLN A 199 7.27 6.61 33.52
CA GLN A 199 8.46 5.78 33.31
C GLN A 199 8.13 4.34 33.68
N LEU A 200 8.45 3.41 32.78
CA LEU A 200 8.32 1.99 33.05
C LEU A 200 9.41 1.57 34.04
N ASP A 201 9.01 0.94 35.16
CA ASP A 201 9.95 0.46 36.16
C ASP A 201 11.01 -0.47 35.54
N PRO A 202 12.32 -0.30 35.85
CA PRO A 202 13.38 -1.11 35.27
C PRO A 202 13.23 -2.62 35.51
N LYS A 203 12.64 -3.04 36.63
CA LYS A 203 12.43 -4.47 36.93
C LYS A 203 11.35 -5.05 36.04
N THR A 204 10.25 -4.31 35.82
CA THR A 204 9.18 -4.70 34.88
C THR A 204 9.71 -4.81 33.46
N HIS A 205 10.49 -3.83 33.00
CA HIS A 205 11.15 -3.87 31.69
C HIS A 205 12.01 -5.14 31.53
N LYS A 206 12.87 -5.44 32.51
CA LYS A 206 13.73 -6.61 32.49
C LYS A 206 12.93 -7.92 32.50
N PHE A 207 11.85 -7.97 33.28
CA PHE A 207 10.97 -9.13 33.36
C PHE A 207 10.27 -9.43 32.03
N ILE A 208 9.65 -8.42 31.42
CA ILE A 208 8.95 -8.57 30.14
C ILE A 208 9.96 -8.88 29.02
N SER A 209 11.10 -8.18 28.99
CA SER A 209 12.16 -8.40 28.00
C SER A 209 12.74 -9.81 28.07
N LYS A 210 12.95 -10.36 29.28
CA LYS A 210 13.37 -11.76 29.48
C LYS A 210 12.38 -12.74 28.85
N HIS A 211 11.09 -12.59 29.13
CA HIS A 211 10.07 -13.49 28.59
C HIS A 211 9.90 -13.37 27.08
N ILE A 212 10.07 -12.17 26.50
CA ILE A 212 10.10 -12.00 25.04
C ILE A 212 11.29 -12.74 24.44
N LYS A 213 12.48 -12.68 25.07
CA LYS A 213 13.68 -13.41 24.62
C LYS A 213 13.55 -14.92 24.74
N GLU A 214 12.72 -15.40 25.66
CA GLU A 214 12.35 -16.82 25.80
C GLU A 214 11.26 -17.25 24.79
N GLY A 215 10.85 -16.39 23.86
CA GLY A 215 9.85 -16.69 22.84
C GLY A 215 8.39 -16.58 23.31
N LYS A 216 8.14 -16.16 24.56
CA LYS A 216 6.77 -16.08 25.10
C LYS A 216 5.97 -14.95 24.45
N LYS A 217 4.75 -15.27 24.03
CA LYS A 217 3.86 -14.31 23.36
C LYS A 217 3.07 -13.48 24.39
N PHE A 218 2.48 -12.38 23.93
CA PHE A 218 1.70 -11.47 24.78
C PHE A 218 0.65 -12.16 25.68
N PRO A 219 -0.14 -13.16 25.22
CA PRO A 219 -1.13 -13.83 26.08
C PRO A 219 -0.52 -14.49 27.32
N GLU A 220 0.66 -15.08 27.19
CA GLU A 220 1.36 -15.78 28.27
C GLU A 220 1.95 -14.79 29.28
N ILE A 221 2.60 -13.74 28.78
CA ILE A 221 3.14 -12.65 29.62
C ILE A 221 2.01 -11.92 30.34
N LYS A 222 0.89 -11.68 29.65
CA LYS A 222 -0.33 -11.14 30.23
C LYS A 222 -0.87 -12.03 31.34
N GLY A 223 -0.92 -13.34 31.13
CA GLY A 223 -1.33 -14.31 32.15
C GLY A 223 -0.50 -14.20 33.42
N ILE A 224 0.82 -14.14 33.28
CA ILE A 224 1.75 -14.06 34.43
C ILE A 224 1.62 -12.71 35.17
N LEU A 225 1.56 -11.59 34.45
CA LEU A 225 1.42 -10.27 35.06
C LEU A 225 0.05 -10.07 35.72
N LYS A 226 -1.01 -10.62 35.11
CA LYS A 226 -2.36 -10.60 35.68
C LYS A 226 -2.42 -11.44 36.97
N ALA A 227 -1.77 -12.60 37.00
CA ALA A 227 -1.63 -13.41 38.21
C ALA A 227 -0.83 -12.68 39.32
N ALA A 228 0.09 -11.79 38.95
CA ALA A 228 0.82 -10.92 39.86
C ALA A 228 0.05 -9.63 40.26
N GLY A 229 -1.23 -9.52 39.89
CA GLY A 229 -2.11 -8.42 40.30
C GLY A 229 -2.09 -7.18 39.41
N TRP A 230 -1.51 -7.24 38.20
CA TRP A 230 -1.48 -6.11 37.28
C TRP A 230 -2.82 -5.92 36.54
N VAL A 231 -3.17 -4.65 36.30
CA VAL A 231 -4.35 -4.26 35.52
C VAL A 231 -4.07 -4.43 34.02
N GLU A 232 -5.06 -4.88 33.25
CA GLU A 232 -4.86 -5.27 31.83
C GLU A 232 -4.33 -4.13 30.96
N GLU A 233 -4.80 -2.91 31.19
CA GLU A 233 -4.36 -1.70 30.49
C GLU A 233 -2.88 -1.38 30.78
N GLU A 234 -2.44 -1.60 32.02
CA GLU A 234 -1.04 -1.41 32.43
C GLU A 234 -0.13 -2.48 31.83
N ILE A 235 -0.62 -3.73 31.74
CA ILE A 235 0.08 -4.84 31.08
C ILE A 235 0.29 -4.51 29.60
N LYS A 236 -0.76 -4.08 28.88
CA LYS A 236 -0.68 -3.71 27.45
C LYS A 236 0.32 -2.57 27.24
N TRP A 237 0.24 -1.54 28.07
CA TRP A 237 1.16 -0.40 28.00
C TRP A 237 2.62 -0.81 28.29
N ALA A 238 2.86 -1.55 29.37
CA ALA A 238 4.19 -2.01 29.77
C ALA A 238 4.84 -2.93 28.74
N TYR A 239 4.04 -3.81 28.12
CA TYR A 239 4.50 -4.68 27.04
C TYR A 239 4.94 -3.88 25.81
N LYS A 240 4.10 -2.92 25.37
CA LYS A 240 4.40 -2.06 24.22
C LYS A 240 5.65 -1.20 24.44
N GLU A 241 5.77 -0.58 25.62
CA GLU A 241 6.97 0.21 25.96
C GLU A 241 8.22 -0.66 26.08
N THR A 242 8.10 -1.91 26.54
CA THR A 242 9.22 -2.85 26.59
C THR A 242 9.72 -3.23 25.20
N ILE A 243 8.83 -3.53 24.26
CA ILE A 243 9.23 -3.81 22.86
C ILE A 243 9.96 -2.62 22.25
N LYS A 244 9.41 -1.41 22.44
CA LYS A 244 10.00 -0.17 21.93
C LYS A 244 11.40 0.07 22.50
N LYS A 245 11.61 -0.21 23.79
CA LYS A 245 12.90 -0.06 24.45
C LYS A 245 13.90 -1.14 24.05
N ASN A 246 13.49 -2.40 23.96
CA ASN A 246 14.30 -3.50 23.43
C ASN A 246 14.82 -3.21 22.02
N TYR A 247 13.94 -2.70 21.14
CA TYR A 247 14.32 -2.34 19.77
C TYR A 247 15.36 -1.22 19.74
N LYS A 248 15.16 -0.16 20.55
CA LYS A 248 16.15 0.92 20.67
C LYS A 248 17.51 0.43 21.21
N GLU A 249 17.49 -0.42 22.23
CA GLU A 249 18.71 -1.01 22.80
C GLU A 249 19.44 -1.90 21.78
N TYR A 250 18.71 -2.67 20.97
CA TYR A 250 19.26 -3.45 19.86
C TYR A 250 19.94 -2.57 18.82
N VAL A 251 19.24 -1.53 18.34
CA VAL A 251 19.79 -0.58 17.36
C VAL A 251 21.03 0.14 17.91
N GLN A 252 21.05 0.53 19.19
CA GLN A 252 22.21 1.19 19.79
C GLN A 252 23.40 0.25 19.98
N LYS A 253 23.15 -1.01 20.38
CA LYS A 253 24.22 -2.01 20.56
C LYS A 253 24.92 -2.32 19.24
N ASN A 254 24.17 -2.36 18.14
CA ASN A 254 24.74 -2.65 16.82
C ASN A 254 25.47 -1.45 16.20
N LYS A 255 25.20 -0.22 16.65
CA LYS A 255 25.97 0.99 16.27
C LYS A 255 27.31 1.14 16.97
N THR A 256 27.59 0.34 18.00
CA THR A 256 28.74 0.55 18.90
C THR A 256 29.53 -0.74 19.11
N THR A 257 30.11 -1.30 18.05
CA THR A 257 31.12 -2.37 18.19
C THR A 257 32.52 -1.76 18.07
N PRO A 258 33.35 -1.75 19.14
CA PRO A 258 34.74 -1.34 19.04
C PRO A 258 35.59 -2.51 18.51
N THR A 259 36.24 -2.29 17.37
CA THR A 259 37.27 -3.18 16.83
C THR A 259 38.41 -3.30 17.84
N THR A 260 38.44 -4.40 18.59
CA THR A 260 39.56 -4.73 19.47
C THR A 260 40.73 -5.20 18.59
N LYS A 261 41.57 -4.27 18.16
CA LYS A 261 42.86 -4.59 17.55
C LYS A 261 43.94 -4.71 18.63
N THR A 262 44.45 -5.93 18.78
CA THR A 262 45.72 -6.28 19.41
C THR A 262 46.83 -5.31 18.97
N LYS A 263 47.42 -4.58 19.93
CA LYS A 263 48.57 -3.69 19.73
C LYS A 263 49.86 -4.50 19.71
N THR A 264 50.48 -4.61 18.53
CA THR A 264 51.94 -4.78 18.40
C THR A 264 52.56 -3.40 18.32
N THR A 265 53.60 -3.19 19.12
CA THR A 265 54.38 -1.96 19.31
C THR A 265 55.29 -1.62 18.14
N THR A 266 55.20 -0.40 17.60
CA THR A 266 56.39 0.38 17.19
C THR A 266 56.13 1.90 17.26
N LYS A 267 57.22 2.63 17.53
CA LYS A 267 57.39 4.04 17.93
C LYS A 267 57.04 5.08 16.84
N LYS A 268 56.50 6.20 17.35
CA LYS A 268 56.85 7.64 17.13
C LYS A 268 57.09 8.13 15.68
N GLU A 269 56.24 9.06 15.24
CA GLU A 269 56.64 10.46 15.00
C GLU A 269 55.43 11.39 14.85
N ALA A 270 55.67 12.69 14.98
CA ALA A 270 54.71 13.72 15.35
C ALA A 270 54.15 14.51 14.16
N SER A 271 53.01 15.17 14.43
CA SER A 271 52.74 16.58 14.09
C SER A 271 51.66 16.89 13.02
N LYS A 272 50.58 17.51 13.52
CA LYS A 272 49.89 18.74 13.06
C LYS A 272 48.51 18.67 12.37
N THR A 273 47.58 19.29 13.11
CA THR A 273 46.47 20.18 12.72
C THR A 273 45.11 19.56 12.44
N ALA A 274 44.27 19.65 13.47
CA ALA A 274 42.86 19.29 13.50
C ALA A 274 41.97 20.48 13.07
N THR A 275 41.08 20.23 12.11
CA THR A 275 39.94 21.10 11.82
C THR A 275 38.69 20.44 12.39
N LYS A 276 38.13 21.03 13.45
CA LYS A 276 36.87 20.59 14.08
C LYS A 276 35.70 20.99 13.18
N ASN A 277 35.05 20.02 12.54
CA ASN A 277 33.69 20.20 12.04
C ASN A 277 32.71 19.93 13.19
N GLN A 278 32.14 21.01 13.72
CA GLN A 278 31.03 20.96 14.67
C GLN A 278 29.74 20.68 13.90
N THR A 279 29.08 19.58 14.23
CA THR A 279 27.69 19.34 13.84
C THR A 279 26.78 20.36 14.54
N PRO A 280 25.77 20.92 13.84
CA PRO A 280 24.89 21.92 14.43
C PRO A 280 24.02 21.26 15.50
N VAL A 281 24.26 21.64 16.77
CA VAL A 281 23.39 21.28 17.88
C VAL A 281 22.06 21.99 17.69
N TYR A 282 21.04 21.24 17.25
CA TYR A 282 19.70 21.75 17.03
C TYR A 282 19.02 22.04 18.38
N ASP A 283 18.78 23.31 18.66
CA ASP A 283 18.14 23.77 19.89
C ASP A 283 16.66 23.35 19.88
N LYS A 284 16.26 22.51 20.85
CA LYS A 284 14.89 21.99 20.98
C LYS A 284 13.84 23.11 21.02
N ASN A 285 14.20 24.29 21.50
CA ASN A 285 13.29 25.43 21.55
C ASN A 285 12.99 26.01 20.16
N LYS A 286 13.92 25.86 19.20
CA LYS A 286 13.72 26.27 17.80
C LYS A 286 12.87 25.26 17.03
N MET A 287 13.03 23.97 17.30
CA MET A 287 12.16 22.91 16.75
C MET A 287 10.69 23.08 17.17
N ILE A 288 10.44 23.38 18.46
CA ILE A 288 9.08 23.60 18.94
C ILE A 288 8.45 24.84 18.31
N ALA A 289 9.22 25.92 18.12
CA ALA A 289 8.73 27.12 17.45
C ALA A 289 8.31 26.85 16.00
N ILE A 290 9.10 26.07 15.26
CA ILE A 290 8.78 25.67 13.87
C ILE A 290 7.48 24.84 13.82
N VAL A 291 7.30 23.90 14.75
CA VAL A 291 6.09 23.07 14.82
C VAL A 291 4.85 23.92 15.17
N VAL A 292 4.97 24.85 16.13
CA VAL A 292 3.84 25.72 16.52
C VAL A 292 3.46 26.68 15.39
N ILE A 293 4.44 27.24 14.68
CA ILE A 293 4.19 28.11 13.52
C ILE A 293 3.56 27.31 12.37
N GLY A 294 4.02 26.08 12.13
CA GLY A 294 3.45 25.18 11.13
C GLY A 294 1.98 24.82 11.41
N VAL A 295 1.64 24.52 12.67
CA VAL A 295 0.25 24.21 13.06
C VAL A 295 -0.65 25.46 12.96
N LEU A 296 -0.14 26.65 13.31
CA LEU A 296 -0.90 27.90 13.16
C LEU A 296 -1.09 28.29 11.69
N LEU A 297 -0.11 28.04 10.83
CA LEU A 297 -0.22 28.24 9.39
C LEU A 297 -1.22 27.26 8.76
N LEU A 298 -1.17 25.97 9.12
CA LEU A 298 -2.14 24.99 8.64
C LEU A 298 -3.55 25.31 9.15
N GLY A 299 -3.70 25.71 10.41
CA GLY A 299 -4.98 26.19 10.95
C GLY A 299 -5.48 27.45 10.23
N GLY A 300 -4.58 28.36 9.88
CA GLY A 300 -4.89 29.56 9.09
C GLY A 300 -5.29 29.24 7.65
N ILE A 301 -4.65 28.24 7.01
CA ILE A 301 -4.99 27.77 5.67
C ILE A 301 -6.36 27.09 5.67
N VAL A 302 -6.65 26.22 6.65
CA VAL A 302 -7.99 25.61 6.80
C VAL A 302 -9.06 26.68 7.07
N PHE A 303 -8.73 27.75 7.80
CA PHE A 303 -9.64 28.87 8.04
C PHE A 303 -9.84 29.78 6.81
N LEU A 304 -8.80 29.96 5.98
CA LEU A 304 -8.90 30.67 4.71
C LEU A 304 -9.68 29.86 3.66
N LEU A 305 -9.48 28.54 3.61
CA LEU A 305 -10.23 27.61 2.74
C LEU A 305 -11.70 27.47 3.17
N SER A 306 -12.02 27.69 4.45
CA SER A 306 -13.42 27.77 4.91
C SER A 306 -14.06 29.17 4.74
N GLY A 307 -13.27 30.18 4.36
CA GLY A 307 -13.73 31.52 4.00
C GLY A 307 -13.95 31.74 2.50
N THR A 308 -13.35 30.91 1.63
CA THR A 308 -13.68 30.87 0.21
C THR A 308 -14.87 29.94 0.00
N THR A 309 -16.08 30.44 0.23
CA THR A 309 -17.27 29.80 -0.35
C THR A 309 -17.11 29.86 -1.87
N GLY A 310 -16.70 28.74 -2.47
CA GLY A 310 -16.89 28.51 -3.90
C GLY A 310 -18.35 28.76 -4.26
N GLN A 311 -18.60 29.17 -5.51
CA GLN A 311 -19.93 29.51 -6.01
C GLN A 311 -20.99 28.55 -5.48
N ALA A 312 -21.93 29.07 -4.67
CA ALA A 312 -22.85 28.25 -3.91
C ALA A 312 -23.83 27.50 -4.83
N VAL A 313 -23.81 26.17 -4.75
CA VAL A 313 -24.87 25.30 -5.30
C VAL A 313 -26.16 25.58 -4.52
N LYS A 314 -27.21 26.02 -5.22
CA LYS A 314 -28.52 26.25 -4.62
C LYS A 314 -29.27 24.92 -4.48
N ILE A 315 -29.14 24.26 -3.35
CA ILE A 315 -29.95 23.07 -3.00
C ILE A 315 -31.35 23.56 -2.57
N GLN A 316 -32.38 23.32 -3.37
CA GLN A 316 -33.77 23.56 -2.98
C GLN A 316 -34.35 22.29 -2.34
N LYS A 317 -34.79 22.40 -1.09
CA LYS A 317 -35.46 21.32 -0.38
C LYS A 317 -36.96 21.39 -0.65
N LEU A 318 -37.47 20.57 -1.56
CA LEU A 318 -38.91 20.40 -1.76
C LEU A 318 -39.38 19.22 -0.90
N VAL A 319 -40.22 19.49 0.09
CA VAL A 319 -40.86 18.44 0.89
C VAL A 319 -42.21 18.14 0.24
N GLY A 320 -42.21 17.26 -0.76
CA GLY A 320 -43.44 16.75 -1.37
C GLY A 320 -44.01 15.62 -0.51
N GLY A 321 -45.03 15.92 0.30
CA GLY A 321 -45.86 14.89 0.94
C GLY A 321 -47.31 15.13 0.56
N GLU A 322 -47.99 14.10 0.04
CA GLU A 322 -49.45 14.12 -0.05
C GLU A 322 -50.04 14.05 1.36
N VAL A 323 -51.11 14.83 1.60
CA VAL A 323 -51.86 14.79 2.86
C VAL A 323 -52.52 13.42 2.99
N GLY A 324 -51.91 12.52 3.77
CA GLY A 324 -52.44 11.19 4.08
C GLY A 324 -51.58 9.97 3.68
N GLY A 325 -50.38 10.14 3.14
CA GLY A 325 -49.47 9.03 2.81
C GLY A 325 -48.61 8.55 4.00
N GLU A 326 -48.35 7.24 4.09
CA GLU A 326 -47.44 6.67 5.08
C GLU A 326 -45.97 6.99 4.74
N SER A 327 -45.25 7.56 5.72
CA SER A 327 -43.77 7.65 5.81
C SER A 327 -43.01 8.32 4.65
N GLY A 328 -42.64 9.59 4.87
CA GLY A 328 -41.96 10.46 3.90
C GLY A 328 -40.58 9.97 3.45
N LYS A 329 -40.50 9.61 2.17
CA LYS A 329 -39.23 9.54 1.43
C LYS A 329 -38.76 10.97 1.17
N VAL A 330 -37.70 11.42 1.86
CA VAL A 330 -37.05 12.70 1.54
C VAL A 330 -36.32 12.52 0.22
N THR A 331 -36.90 13.01 -0.88
CA THR A 331 -36.23 13.10 -2.17
C THR A 331 -35.47 14.43 -2.24
N TYR A 332 -34.16 14.35 -2.50
CA TYR A 332 -33.35 15.52 -2.79
C TYR A 332 -33.34 15.71 -4.31
N ASP A 333 -33.79 16.87 -4.79
CA ASP A 333 -33.66 17.25 -6.19
C ASP A 333 -32.36 18.05 -6.33
N VAL A 334 -31.28 17.36 -6.72
CA VAL A 334 -29.98 18.00 -7.00
C VAL A 334 -30.05 18.59 -8.40
N LYS A 335 -29.92 19.92 -8.51
CA LYS A 335 -29.86 20.62 -9.80
C LYS A 335 -28.44 21.13 -10.03
N CYS A 336 -27.82 20.64 -11.10
CA CYS A 336 -26.50 21.07 -11.53
C CYS A 336 -26.61 22.27 -12.47
N THR A 337 -25.68 23.22 -12.35
CA THR A 337 -25.56 24.35 -13.26
C THR A 337 -24.43 24.09 -14.24
N PRO A 338 -24.60 24.38 -15.54
CA PRO A 338 -23.54 24.25 -16.54
C PRO A 338 -22.23 24.92 -16.07
N PRO A 339 -21.06 24.31 -16.31
CA PRO A 339 -20.81 23.12 -17.12
C PRO A 339 -20.96 21.79 -16.35
N HIS A 340 -21.74 21.73 -15.27
CA HIS A 340 -21.88 20.51 -14.48
C HIS A 340 -23.17 19.75 -14.81
N THR A 341 -23.09 18.43 -14.86
CA THR A 341 -24.23 17.49 -14.94
C THR A 341 -24.36 16.67 -13.65
N LEU A 342 -25.45 15.91 -13.50
CA LEU A 342 -25.62 15.00 -12.37
C LEU A 342 -24.63 13.84 -12.47
N ASN A 343 -24.02 13.47 -11.34
CA ASN A 343 -23.22 12.24 -11.28
C ASN A 343 -24.12 10.98 -11.41
N PRO A 344 -23.56 9.79 -11.69
CA PRO A 344 -24.36 8.57 -11.87
C PRO A 344 -25.22 8.20 -10.66
N SER A 345 -24.74 8.51 -9.45
CA SER A 345 -25.43 8.28 -8.18
C SER A 345 -26.58 9.26 -7.93
N GLN A 346 -26.72 10.30 -8.76
CA GLN A 346 -27.71 11.38 -8.65
C GLN A 346 -27.69 12.13 -7.31
N ASP A 347 -26.59 12.01 -6.56
CA ASP A 347 -26.40 12.63 -5.24
C ASP A 347 -25.47 13.85 -5.28
N GLY A 348 -24.90 14.15 -6.46
CA GLY A 348 -24.01 15.28 -6.67
C GLY A 348 -23.89 15.70 -8.13
N CYS A 349 -23.05 16.70 -8.36
CA CYS A 349 -22.74 17.21 -9.70
C CYS A 349 -21.30 16.88 -10.08
N CYS A 350 -21.06 16.62 -11.35
CA CYS A 350 -19.75 16.37 -11.95
C CYS A 350 -19.55 17.29 -13.15
N LEU A 351 -18.29 17.52 -13.55
CA LEU A 351 -17.96 18.32 -14.72
C LEU A 351 -18.37 17.59 -16.01
N ASP A 352 -18.96 18.34 -16.95
CA ASP A 352 -19.43 17.92 -18.27
C ASP A 352 -19.08 19.05 -19.25
N THR A 353 -17.79 19.11 -19.60
CA THR A 353 -17.21 20.23 -20.35
C THR A 353 -17.75 20.29 -21.77
N ASP A 354 -18.12 19.15 -22.36
CA ASP A 354 -18.65 19.05 -23.71
C ASP A 354 -20.20 19.06 -23.78
N SER A 355 -20.87 19.19 -22.64
CA SER A 355 -22.33 19.25 -22.51
C SER A 355 -23.08 18.01 -23.03
N ASN A 356 -22.44 16.84 -23.01
CA ASN A 356 -23.02 15.57 -23.43
C ASN A 356 -23.88 14.89 -22.33
N LYS A 357 -23.94 15.49 -21.13
CA LYS A 357 -24.64 15.01 -19.92
C LYS A 357 -24.01 13.79 -19.26
N ILE A 358 -22.78 13.44 -19.59
CA ILE A 358 -21.95 12.41 -18.97
C ILE A 358 -20.83 13.13 -18.24
N CYS A 359 -20.42 12.63 -17.08
CA CYS A 359 -19.29 13.22 -16.38
C CYS A 359 -17.98 13.01 -17.17
N ASP A 360 -17.16 14.04 -17.33
CA ASP A 360 -15.88 13.97 -18.06
C ASP A 360 -14.96 12.85 -17.53
N TYR A 361 -14.90 12.66 -16.20
CA TYR A 361 -14.09 11.59 -15.59
C TYR A 361 -14.57 10.18 -15.96
N ILE A 362 -15.86 10.00 -16.29
CA ILE A 362 -16.41 8.71 -16.76
C ILE A 362 -15.98 8.49 -18.20
N GLU A 363 -15.92 9.54 -19.01
CA GLU A 363 -15.43 9.46 -20.38
C GLU A 363 -13.93 9.19 -20.43
N GLU A 364 -13.15 9.80 -19.53
CA GLU A 364 -11.73 9.48 -19.36
C GLU A 364 -11.53 8.03 -18.93
N GLN A 365 -12.31 7.52 -17.97
CA GLN A 365 -12.26 6.11 -17.58
C GLN A 365 -12.61 5.18 -18.76
N LYS A 366 -13.58 5.54 -19.60
CA LYS A 366 -13.91 4.79 -20.82
C LYS A 366 -12.82 4.84 -21.90
N LYS A 367 -11.98 5.88 -21.92
CA LYS A 367 -10.86 6.03 -22.85
C LYS A 367 -9.63 5.23 -22.41
N VAL A 368 -9.40 5.09 -21.10
CA VAL A 368 -8.26 4.35 -20.53
C VAL A 368 -8.50 2.84 -20.52
N VAL A 369 -9.75 2.39 -20.32
CA VAL A 369 -10.11 0.97 -20.34
C VAL A 369 -10.54 0.59 -21.75
N GLY A 370 -9.60 0.12 -22.57
CA GLY A 370 -9.93 -0.44 -23.88
C GLY A 370 -10.92 -1.60 -23.71
N LYS A 371 -12.22 -1.36 -24.00
CA LYS A 371 -13.34 -2.31 -24.05
C LYS A 371 -13.11 -3.64 -23.29
N VAL A 372 -12.84 -3.58 -21.98
CA VAL A 372 -12.80 -4.79 -21.17
C VAL A 372 -14.25 -5.20 -20.94
N GLU A 373 -14.63 -6.33 -21.54
CA GLU A 373 -15.97 -6.88 -21.38
C GLU A 373 -16.12 -7.53 -20.00
N SER A 374 -17.32 -7.47 -19.42
CA SER A 374 -17.62 -8.23 -18.21
C SER A 374 -17.37 -9.72 -18.48
N GLY A 375 -16.71 -10.40 -17.55
CA GLY A 375 -16.21 -11.77 -17.69
C GLY A 375 -14.77 -11.89 -18.18
N ALA A 376 -14.11 -10.78 -18.55
CA ALA A 376 -12.69 -10.80 -18.88
C ALA A 376 -11.82 -11.21 -17.68
N ALA A 377 -10.67 -11.83 -17.96
CA ALA A 377 -9.69 -12.15 -16.93
C ALA A 377 -9.08 -10.87 -16.33
N CYS A 378 -8.75 -10.91 -15.04
CA CYS A 378 -8.16 -9.81 -14.31
C CYS A 378 -7.33 -10.31 -13.13
N ASP A 379 -6.45 -9.45 -12.65
CA ASP A 379 -5.66 -9.59 -11.42
C ASP A 379 -5.94 -8.44 -10.43
N ASP A 380 -6.59 -7.37 -10.89
CA ASP A 380 -6.90 -6.18 -10.09
C ASP A 380 -8.25 -5.54 -10.46
N ASN A 381 -8.94 -4.97 -9.47
CA ASN A 381 -10.22 -4.27 -9.67
C ASN A 381 -10.13 -3.12 -10.70
N LEU A 382 -8.98 -2.45 -10.86
CA LEU A 382 -8.77 -1.36 -11.82
C LEU A 382 -8.78 -1.83 -13.28
N GLN A 383 -8.60 -3.13 -13.52
CA GLN A 383 -8.69 -3.71 -14.87
C GLN A 383 -10.13 -3.96 -15.31
N CYS A 384 -11.10 -3.87 -14.38
CA CYS A 384 -12.49 -4.18 -14.66
C CYS A 384 -13.30 -2.95 -15.10
N PRO A 385 -14.34 -3.16 -15.92
CA PRO A 385 -15.23 -2.09 -16.33
C PRO A 385 -15.96 -1.49 -15.12
N GLN A 386 -16.46 -0.28 -15.27
CA GLN A 386 -17.11 0.46 -14.19
C GLN A 386 -18.25 -0.36 -13.53
N GLY A 387 -18.12 -0.58 -12.22
CA GLY A 387 -19.10 -1.32 -11.42
C GLY A 387 -18.79 -2.80 -11.23
N ASP A 388 -17.89 -3.36 -12.03
CA ASP A 388 -17.38 -4.71 -11.88
C ASP A 388 -16.16 -4.72 -10.96
N LEU A 389 -15.93 -5.86 -10.32
CA LEU A 389 -14.76 -6.12 -9.48
C LEU A 389 -14.01 -7.31 -10.07
N CYS A 390 -12.72 -7.40 -9.78
CA CYS A 390 -11.96 -8.59 -10.09
C CYS A 390 -12.29 -9.67 -9.05
N ILE A 391 -13.19 -10.59 -9.41
CA ILE A 391 -13.67 -11.64 -8.51
C ILE A 391 -13.26 -13.01 -9.05
N ASN A 392 -12.42 -13.73 -8.30
CA ASN A 392 -11.80 -15.00 -8.73
C ASN A 392 -11.14 -14.86 -10.12
N SER A 393 -10.33 -13.82 -10.27
CA SER A 393 -9.61 -13.49 -11.52
C SER A 393 -10.50 -13.22 -12.73
N GLN A 394 -11.77 -12.86 -12.52
CA GLN A 394 -12.69 -12.46 -13.58
C GLN A 394 -13.44 -11.17 -13.22
N CYS A 395 -13.58 -10.26 -14.19
CA CYS A 395 -14.34 -9.04 -14.01
C CYS A 395 -15.83 -9.31 -13.95
N GLN A 396 -16.45 -9.13 -12.78
CA GLN A 396 -17.87 -9.38 -12.59
C GLN A 396 -18.43 -8.58 -11.41
N GLN A 397 -19.75 -8.39 -11.38
CA GLN A 397 -20.41 -7.77 -10.25
C GLN A 397 -20.59 -8.79 -9.12
N LEU A 398 -20.29 -8.36 -7.89
CA LEU A 398 -20.50 -9.21 -6.71
C LEU A 398 -21.96 -9.69 -6.61
N SER A 399 -22.93 -8.85 -7.01
CA SER A 399 -24.36 -9.20 -7.06
C SER A 399 -24.71 -10.33 -8.01
N ASN A 400 -23.87 -10.64 -9.00
CA ASN A 400 -24.13 -11.75 -9.93
C ASN A 400 -23.80 -13.10 -9.31
N ILE A 401 -22.90 -13.13 -8.32
CA ILE A 401 -22.51 -14.34 -7.59
C ILE A 401 -23.60 -14.76 -6.59
N TYR A 402 -24.23 -13.77 -5.94
CA TYR A 402 -25.37 -13.99 -5.05
C TYR A 402 -26.62 -13.92 -5.90
N GLY A 403 -27.00 -15.06 -6.49
CA GLY A 403 -28.04 -15.18 -7.49
C GLY A 403 -29.20 -14.21 -7.26
N GLN A 404 -29.56 -13.45 -8.30
CA GLN A 404 -30.72 -12.54 -8.26
C GLN A 404 -32.07 -13.29 -8.16
N GLN A 405 -32.05 -14.58 -7.82
CA GLN A 405 -33.24 -15.39 -7.72
C GLN A 405 -34.17 -14.84 -6.64
N VAL A 406 -35.42 -14.68 -7.04
CA VAL A 406 -36.51 -14.34 -6.12
C VAL A 406 -36.80 -15.61 -5.33
N CYS A 407 -36.34 -15.67 -4.09
CA CYS A 407 -36.68 -16.73 -3.15
C CYS A 407 -37.57 -16.21 -2.03
N GLU A 408 -38.40 -17.11 -1.48
CA GLU A 408 -39.38 -16.80 -0.43
C GLU A 408 -38.70 -16.32 0.86
N SER A 409 -37.55 -16.91 1.19
CA SER A 409 -36.75 -16.60 2.38
C SER A 409 -35.30 -16.33 2.00
N LYS A 410 -34.72 -15.27 2.58
CA LYS A 410 -33.31 -14.92 2.45
C LYS A 410 -32.57 -15.12 3.77
N CYS A 411 -31.39 -15.71 3.67
CA CYS A 411 -30.48 -15.98 4.76
C CYS A 411 -29.24 -15.10 4.67
N THR A 412 -28.58 -14.92 5.81
CA THR A 412 -27.28 -14.25 5.95
C THR A 412 -26.43 -15.06 6.95
N TYR A 413 -25.14 -14.77 7.02
CA TYR A 413 -24.26 -15.35 8.03
C TYR A 413 -23.68 -14.25 8.93
N TYR A 414 -23.46 -14.57 10.20
CA TYR A 414 -22.94 -13.61 11.19
C TYR A 414 -21.51 -13.89 11.62
N GLY A 415 -20.94 -15.02 11.21
CA GLY A 415 -19.56 -15.37 11.50
C GLY A 415 -19.02 -16.46 10.58
N VAL A 416 -17.70 -16.49 10.42
CA VAL A 416 -16.97 -17.43 9.57
C VAL A 416 -15.70 -17.85 10.27
N LYS A 417 -15.41 -19.15 10.26
CA LYS A 417 -14.12 -19.71 10.69
C LYS A 417 -13.23 -19.85 9.47
N VAL A 418 -12.15 -19.08 9.42
CA VAL A 418 -11.18 -19.06 8.32
C VAL A 418 -9.88 -19.70 8.79
N LYS A 419 -9.28 -20.54 7.95
CA LYS A 419 -7.93 -21.08 8.12
C LYS A 419 -7.00 -20.44 7.11
N ALA A 420 -5.95 -19.76 7.56
CA ALA A 420 -4.85 -19.33 6.70
C ALA A 420 -3.76 -20.40 6.74
N ILE A 421 -3.48 -21.02 5.59
CA ILE A 421 -2.56 -22.14 5.43
C ILE A 421 -1.33 -21.61 4.70
N TYR A 422 -0.23 -21.44 5.42
CA TYR A 422 1.01 -20.93 4.85
C TYR A 422 1.82 -22.09 4.27
N SER A 423 2.18 -21.97 2.99
CA SER A 423 3.23 -22.77 2.39
C SER A 423 4.52 -22.00 2.61
N GLU A 424 5.41 -22.51 3.47
CA GLU A 424 6.79 -22.03 3.44
C GLU A 424 7.33 -22.27 2.04
N GLY A 425 7.93 -21.22 1.45
CA GLY A 425 8.51 -21.29 0.12
C GLY A 425 9.46 -22.45 0.06
N THR A 426 9.09 -23.46 -0.73
CA THR A 426 9.94 -24.54 -1.23
C THR A 426 11.22 -24.75 -0.43
N GLU A 427 11.12 -25.19 0.82
CA GLU A 427 12.20 -26.02 1.34
C GLU A 427 12.07 -27.31 0.55
N GLU A 428 12.92 -27.40 -0.48
CA GLU A 428 13.20 -28.60 -1.25
C GLU A 428 13.10 -29.79 -0.29
N LYS A 429 12.27 -30.79 -0.61
CA LYS A 429 12.22 -32.01 0.20
C LYS A 429 13.62 -32.61 0.17
N VAL A 430 14.46 -32.28 1.15
CA VAL A 430 15.80 -32.82 1.23
C VAL A 430 15.64 -34.28 1.62
N GLN A 431 15.60 -35.13 0.60
CA GLN A 431 15.69 -36.56 0.76
C GLN A 431 17.13 -36.86 1.17
N LYS A 432 17.41 -36.82 2.49
CA LYS A 432 18.70 -37.24 3.01
C LYS A 432 18.79 -38.76 2.86
N GLU A 433 19.55 -39.24 1.88
CA GLU A 433 20.02 -40.62 1.87
C GLU A 433 20.91 -40.83 3.11
N CYS A 434 20.45 -41.64 4.07
CA CYS A 434 21.33 -42.09 5.13
C CYS A 434 22.27 -43.14 4.54
N LYS A 435 23.59 -42.89 4.62
CA LYS A 435 24.59 -43.89 4.27
C LYS A 435 24.44 -45.12 5.19
N THR A 436 24.83 -46.27 4.67
CA THR A 436 24.64 -47.64 5.18
C THR A 436 25.22 -47.93 6.58
N ASP A 437 25.81 -46.94 7.22
CA ASP A 437 26.49 -46.97 8.50
C ASP A 437 25.67 -46.40 9.67
N ASN A 438 24.36 -46.19 9.50
CA ASN A 438 23.42 -45.75 10.57
C ASN A 438 23.79 -44.41 11.25
N HIS A 439 24.72 -43.64 10.69
CA HIS A 439 25.04 -42.30 11.14
C HIS A 439 24.44 -41.26 10.19
N CYS A 440 23.16 -40.95 10.38
CA CYS A 440 22.61 -39.75 9.77
C CYS A 440 23.23 -38.55 10.51
N ASN A 441 24.09 -37.75 9.87
CA ASN A 441 24.66 -36.56 10.49
C ASN A 441 23.52 -35.62 10.91
N ASP A 442 23.37 -35.47 12.24
CA ASP A 442 22.37 -34.68 12.94
C ASP A 442 22.48 -33.20 12.57
N TYR A 443 21.75 -32.84 11.52
CA TYR A 443 21.13 -31.53 11.39
C TYR A 443 19.77 -31.81 10.76
N ILE A 444 18.87 -32.31 11.60
CA ILE A 444 17.43 -32.20 11.37
C ILE A 444 17.15 -30.75 11.74
N SER A 445 16.67 -29.93 10.80
CA SER A 445 16.26 -28.57 11.15
C SER A 445 15.21 -28.68 12.27
N GLU A 446 15.36 -27.86 13.32
CA GLU A 446 14.48 -27.87 14.49
C GLU A 446 13.00 -27.55 14.16
N THR A 447 12.67 -27.35 12.88
CA THR A 447 11.35 -26.96 12.39
C THR A 447 10.49 -28.11 11.88
N SER A 448 11.04 -29.32 11.67
CA SER A 448 10.23 -30.45 11.17
C SER A 448 9.32 -31.06 12.25
N ASP A 449 8.00 -30.85 12.12
CA ASP A 449 7.00 -31.31 13.08
C ASP A 449 6.76 -32.83 13.11
N GLN A 450 7.07 -33.58 12.05
CA GLN A 450 6.95 -35.06 12.02
C GLN A 450 7.98 -35.72 11.10
N CYS A 451 8.93 -36.42 11.70
CA CYS A 451 9.82 -37.33 10.97
C CYS A 451 9.36 -38.78 11.14
N SER A 452 9.22 -39.51 10.04
CA SER A 452 8.95 -40.95 10.03
C SER A 452 10.22 -41.68 9.59
N GLU A 453 10.70 -42.59 10.43
CA GLU A 453 11.81 -43.47 10.09
C GLU A 453 11.29 -44.62 9.20
N THR A 454 11.96 -44.85 8.08
CA THR A 454 11.74 -46.02 7.22
C THR A 454 13.04 -46.79 7.05
N TYR A 455 12.98 -48.05 6.60
CA TYR A 455 14.18 -48.84 6.28
C TYR A 455 15.07 -48.22 5.17
N GLN A 456 14.59 -47.17 4.48
CA GLN A 456 15.29 -46.44 3.42
C GLN A 456 15.75 -45.03 3.85
N GLY A 457 15.53 -44.63 5.11
CA GLY A 457 15.90 -43.32 5.64
C GLY A 457 14.77 -42.62 6.40
N THR A 458 15.08 -41.43 6.93
CA THR A 458 14.15 -40.60 7.71
C THR A 458 13.49 -39.57 6.79
N PHE A 459 12.15 -39.62 6.69
CA PHE A 459 11.37 -38.63 5.94
C PHE A 459 10.73 -37.64 6.91
N CYS A 460 11.12 -36.37 6.81
CA CYS A 460 10.54 -35.30 7.59
C CYS A 460 9.49 -34.57 6.74
N VAL A 461 8.23 -34.60 7.20
CA VAL A 461 7.13 -33.89 6.54
C VAL A 461 6.89 -32.62 7.33
N HIS A 462 7.23 -31.49 6.71
CA HIS A 462 6.89 -30.20 7.28
C HIS A 462 5.38 -30.01 7.26
N LYS A 463 4.79 -29.74 8.42
CA LYS A 463 3.37 -29.41 8.49
C LYS A 463 3.23 -27.93 8.12
N PRO A 464 2.33 -27.58 7.19
CA PRO A 464 2.09 -26.18 6.89
C PRO A 464 1.62 -25.47 8.16
N VAL A 465 2.13 -24.26 8.39
CA VAL A 465 1.64 -23.41 9.48
C VAL A 465 0.19 -23.05 9.19
N VAL A 466 -0.72 -23.39 10.10
CA VAL A 466 -2.15 -23.09 9.97
C VAL A 466 -2.59 -22.15 11.07
N GLU A 467 -3.03 -20.95 10.68
CA GLU A 467 -3.67 -20.00 11.57
C GLU A 467 -5.19 -20.10 11.46
N VAL A 468 -5.90 -20.04 12.58
CA VAL A 468 -7.37 -20.17 12.62
C VAL A 468 -7.99 -18.90 13.18
N TYR A 469 -8.99 -18.38 12.47
CA TYR A 469 -9.65 -17.12 12.79
C TYR A 469 -11.17 -17.32 12.87
N ASP A 470 -11.79 -16.84 13.94
CA ASP A 470 -13.25 -16.71 14.06
C ASP A 470 -13.64 -15.24 13.79
N LEU A 471 -14.14 -14.96 12.59
CA LEU A 471 -14.34 -13.60 12.08
C LEU A 471 -15.82 -13.29 11.83
N LYS A 472 -16.21 -12.04 12.07
CA LYS A 472 -17.49 -11.46 11.63
C LYS A 472 -17.31 -10.73 10.29
N PRO A 473 -18.40 -10.42 9.57
CA PRO A 473 -18.33 -9.52 8.41
C PRO A 473 -17.55 -8.23 8.73
N LYS A 474 -16.79 -7.73 7.75
CA LYS A 474 -15.85 -6.59 7.85
C LYS A 474 -14.60 -6.83 8.71
N GLN A 475 -14.42 -8.02 9.26
CA GLN A 475 -13.19 -8.38 9.97
C GLN A 475 -12.24 -9.15 9.05
N GLY A 476 -10.97 -9.11 9.38
CA GLY A 476 -9.90 -9.68 8.57
C GLY A 476 -8.63 -9.88 9.39
N SER A 477 -7.57 -10.28 8.71
CA SER A 477 -6.23 -10.38 9.28
C SER A 477 -5.20 -9.84 8.29
N TYR A 478 -3.95 -9.84 8.74
CA TYR A 478 -2.78 -9.47 7.94
C TYR A 478 -1.86 -10.68 7.86
N GLY A 479 -1.32 -10.94 6.68
CA GLY A 479 -0.27 -11.92 6.44
C GLY A 479 1.04 -11.24 6.03
N ALA A 480 2.10 -12.04 5.93
CA ALA A 480 3.31 -11.69 5.19
C ALA A 480 3.93 -10.33 5.58
N ALA A 481 4.25 -10.16 6.87
CA ALA A 481 4.79 -8.91 7.45
C ALA A 481 3.93 -7.64 7.23
N GLY A 482 2.64 -7.79 6.91
CA GLY A 482 1.70 -6.68 6.71
C GLY A 482 1.55 -6.23 5.26
N ALA A 483 2.20 -6.91 4.30
CA ALA A 483 2.06 -6.62 2.87
C ALA A 483 0.79 -7.20 2.25
N ILE A 484 0.16 -8.18 2.91
CA ILE A 484 -1.14 -8.71 2.48
C ILE A 484 -2.14 -8.49 3.62
N GLU A 485 -3.20 -7.75 3.33
CA GLU A 485 -4.39 -7.66 4.16
C GLU A 485 -5.51 -8.43 3.49
N TRP A 486 -6.26 -9.22 4.26
CA TRP A 486 -7.46 -9.86 3.75
C TRP A 486 -8.61 -9.68 4.74
N ARG A 487 -9.81 -9.45 4.23
CA ARG A 487 -11.00 -9.18 5.06
C ARG A 487 -12.27 -9.78 4.47
N ILE A 488 -13.13 -10.28 5.33
CA ILE A 488 -14.48 -10.72 4.93
C ILE A 488 -15.31 -9.47 4.66
N LEU A 489 -15.99 -9.42 3.51
CA LEU A 489 -16.91 -8.32 3.18
C LEU A 489 -18.25 -8.47 3.93
N ASP A 490 -19.19 -7.59 3.65
CA ASP A 490 -20.56 -7.71 4.17
C ASP A 490 -21.17 -9.05 3.78
N SER A 491 -21.95 -9.66 4.67
CA SER A 491 -22.63 -10.94 4.40
C SER A 491 -23.79 -10.72 3.44
N PRO A 492 -23.68 -11.16 2.17
CA PRO A 492 -24.73 -10.91 1.21
C PRO A 492 -25.88 -11.88 1.49
N ALA A 493 -27.10 -11.44 1.18
CA ALA A 493 -28.26 -12.28 1.33
C ALA A 493 -28.24 -13.40 0.28
N TYR A 494 -28.45 -14.64 0.70
CA TYR A 494 -28.55 -15.83 -0.15
C TYR A 494 -29.87 -16.56 0.14
N CYS A 495 -30.32 -17.47 -0.73
CA CYS A 495 -31.62 -18.12 -0.52
C CYS A 495 -31.55 -19.20 0.56
N GLU A 496 -32.65 -19.39 1.30
CA GLU A 496 -32.76 -20.48 2.27
C GLU A 496 -32.52 -21.83 1.57
N GLY A 497 -31.67 -22.67 2.17
CA GLY A 497 -31.25 -23.95 1.59
C GLY A 497 -30.05 -23.88 0.65
N GLU A 498 -29.64 -22.70 0.18
CA GLU A 498 -28.42 -22.53 -0.60
C GLU A 498 -27.17 -22.50 0.29
N ASN A 499 -26.02 -22.84 -0.31
CA ASN A 499 -24.73 -22.68 0.35
C ASN A 499 -24.35 -21.20 0.40
N ALA A 500 -24.00 -20.73 1.59
CA ALA A 500 -23.48 -19.38 1.76
C ALA A 500 -22.11 -19.25 1.09
N ILE A 501 -21.98 -18.24 0.22
CA ILE A 501 -20.71 -17.87 -0.41
C ILE A 501 -20.09 -16.71 0.37
N VAL A 502 -18.84 -16.85 0.82
CA VAL A 502 -18.14 -15.83 1.61
C VAL A 502 -17.25 -15.00 0.69
N PRO A 503 -17.52 -13.69 0.51
CA PRO A 503 -16.65 -12.81 -0.25
C PRO A 503 -15.53 -12.28 0.64
N ILE A 504 -14.29 -12.46 0.19
CA ILE A 504 -13.07 -12.04 0.87
C ILE A 504 -12.35 -11.06 -0.04
N LYS A 505 -12.11 -9.84 0.46
CA LYS A 505 -11.28 -8.85 -0.22
C LYS A 505 -9.82 -9.09 0.16
N ILE A 506 -8.95 -9.23 -0.83
CA ILE A 506 -7.49 -9.31 -0.68
C ILE A 506 -6.92 -7.95 -1.11
N ILE A 507 -6.01 -7.40 -0.32
CA ILE A 507 -5.36 -6.11 -0.55
C ILE A 507 -3.85 -6.33 -0.44
N ARG A 508 -3.15 -6.14 -1.55
CA ARG A 508 -1.69 -6.24 -1.63
C ARG A 508 -1.08 -4.85 -1.48
N LYS A 509 -0.04 -4.72 -0.66
CA LYS A 509 0.54 -3.43 -0.27
C LYS A 509 2.06 -3.42 -0.30
N LYS A 510 2.62 -2.25 -0.61
CA LYS A 510 4.03 -1.90 -0.42
C LYS A 510 4.10 -0.74 0.58
N GLY A 511 4.31 -1.07 1.86
CA GLY A 511 4.25 -0.08 2.94
C GLY A 511 2.84 0.51 3.12
N LYS A 512 2.63 1.75 2.67
CA LYS A 512 1.32 2.44 2.73
C LYS A 512 0.58 2.45 1.39
N GLU A 513 1.27 2.11 0.31
CA GLU A 513 0.71 2.07 -1.04
C GLU A 513 -0.06 0.77 -1.24
N ILE A 514 -1.24 0.85 -1.85
CA ILE A 514 -2.03 -0.32 -2.27
C ILE A 514 -1.59 -0.63 -3.69
N LEU A 515 -0.99 -1.81 -3.88
CA LEU A 515 -0.53 -2.28 -5.19
C LEU A 515 -1.68 -2.89 -5.98
N SER A 516 -2.50 -3.72 -5.31
CA SER A 516 -3.69 -4.29 -5.93
C SER A 516 -4.78 -4.64 -4.92
N GLU A 517 -6.00 -4.69 -5.41
CA GLU A 517 -7.17 -5.18 -4.72
C GLU A 517 -7.94 -6.18 -5.59
N GLU A 518 -8.21 -7.35 -5.03
CA GLU A 518 -9.02 -8.38 -5.67
C GLU A 518 -10.05 -8.93 -4.66
N LEU A 519 -11.07 -9.58 -5.18
CA LEU A 519 -12.03 -10.33 -4.38
C LEU A 519 -11.90 -11.82 -4.73
N ILE A 520 -11.96 -12.66 -3.72
CA ILE A 520 -12.18 -14.09 -3.89
C ILE A 520 -13.48 -14.47 -3.19
N THR A 521 -14.17 -15.49 -3.70
CA THR A 521 -15.38 -16.02 -3.08
C THR A 521 -15.19 -17.48 -2.76
N LEU A 522 -15.48 -17.88 -1.52
CA LEU A 522 -15.30 -19.25 -1.08
C LEU A 522 -16.56 -19.79 -0.42
N ASN A 523 -16.93 -21.02 -0.75
CA ASN A 523 -17.94 -21.80 -0.06
C ASN A 523 -17.39 -22.43 1.23
N GLN A 524 -18.28 -22.90 2.10
CA GLN A 524 -17.84 -23.71 3.24
C GLN A 524 -17.12 -24.98 2.78
N GLY A 525 -15.91 -25.19 3.31
CA GLY A 525 -15.01 -26.30 2.98
C GLY A 525 -14.01 -25.97 1.86
N GLU A 526 -14.26 -24.91 1.11
CA GLU A 526 -13.44 -24.50 -0.04
C GLU A 526 -12.13 -23.82 0.39
N THR A 527 -11.09 -23.99 -0.43
CA THR A 527 -9.77 -23.39 -0.23
C THR A 527 -9.44 -22.55 -1.46
N SER A 528 -8.94 -21.34 -1.24
CA SER A 528 -8.53 -20.42 -2.31
C SER A 528 -7.36 -20.96 -3.11
N GLU A 529 -7.13 -20.32 -4.26
CA GLU A 529 -5.83 -20.34 -4.92
C GLU A 529 -4.74 -19.75 -4.03
N ALA A 530 -3.48 -19.94 -4.43
CA ALA A 530 -2.33 -19.43 -3.69
C ALA A 530 -2.29 -17.90 -3.76
N ILE A 531 -2.20 -17.27 -2.58
CA ILE A 531 -2.07 -15.82 -2.43
C ILE A 531 -0.58 -15.53 -2.16
N THR A 532 0.10 -14.98 -3.16
CA THR A 532 1.57 -14.75 -3.15
C THR A 532 1.94 -13.37 -2.63
N HIS A 533 2.99 -13.21 -1.83
CA HIS A 533 3.44 -11.88 -1.41
C HIS A 533 3.84 -11.02 -2.63
N PRO A 534 3.40 -9.74 -2.73
CA PRO A 534 3.58 -8.94 -3.95
C PRO A 534 5.03 -8.59 -4.31
N LEU A 535 5.98 -8.79 -3.37
CA LEU A 535 7.41 -8.54 -3.58
C LEU A 535 8.29 -9.76 -3.29
N TYR A 536 7.72 -10.88 -2.85
CA TYR A 536 8.48 -12.05 -2.37
C TYR A 536 7.75 -13.33 -2.76
N ASP A 537 8.08 -13.89 -3.92
CA ASP A 537 7.38 -15.06 -4.47
C ASP A 537 7.49 -16.31 -3.59
N GLY A 538 8.53 -16.36 -2.74
CA GLY A 538 8.72 -17.41 -1.74
C GLY A 538 7.70 -17.41 -0.59
N PHE A 539 6.84 -16.40 -0.46
CA PHE A 539 5.79 -16.39 0.56
C PHE A 539 4.41 -16.55 -0.07
N THR A 540 3.79 -17.71 0.15
CA THR A 540 2.44 -18.00 -0.34
C THR A 540 1.56 -18.53 0.79
N PHE A 541 0.27 -18.18 0.77
CA PHE A 541 -0.69 -18.81 1.66
C PHE A 541 -2.04 -19.00 0.97
N LYS A 542 -2.84 -19.91 1.50
CA LYS A 542 -4.21 -20.17 1.04
C LYS A 542 -5.19 -19.87 2.16
N LEU A 543 -6.39 -19.41 1.81
CA LEU A 543 -7.49 -19.23 2.74
C LEU A 543 -8.49 -20.36 2.57
N LYS A 544 -8.90 -20.99 3.68
CA LYS A 544 -9.94 -22.02 3.69
C LYS A 544 -11.08 -21.60 4.59
N ILE A 545 -12.32 -21.70 4.10
CA ILE A 545 -13.51 -21.50 4.93
C ILE A 545 -13.82 -22.83 5.62
N ASP A 546 -13.52 -22.94 6.91
CA ASP A 546 -13.75 -24.16 7.67
C ASP A 546 -15.21 -24.31 8.09
N LYS A 547 -15.85 -23.20 8.47
CA LYS A 547 -17.24 -23.18 8.94
C LYS A 547 -17.89 -21.81 8.72
N ILE A 548 -19.16 -21.79 8.33
CA ILE A 548 -19.99 -20.59 8.27
C ILE A 548 -21.07 -20.68 9.37
N SER A 549 -21.17 -19.64 10.19
CA SER A 549 -22.15 -19.53 11.27
C SER A 549 -23.34 -18.68 10.79
N LYS A 550 -24.50 -19.32 10.67
CA LYS A 550 -25.76 -18.76 10.17
C LYS A 550 -26.90 -18.89 11.21
N PRO A 551 -27.96 -18.07 11.13
CA PRO A 551 -29.13 -18.20 11.99
C PRO A 551 -29.79 -19.58 11.88
N VAL A 552 -30.53 -20.01 12.91
CA VAL A 552 -31.30 -21.27 12.86
C VAL A 552 -32.42 -21.12 11.83
N GLY A 553 -32.61 -22.14 10.98
CA GLY A 553 -33.52 -22.07 9.83
C GLY A 553 -32.83 -21.59 8.55
N CYS A 554 -31.57 -21.17 8.68
CA CYS A 554 -30.61 -21.15 7.59
C CYS A 554 -29.68 -22.36 7.76
#